data_AF-A0A6A4NGE3-F1
#
_entry.id   AF-A0A6A4NGE3-F1
#
_cell.length_a   1.000
_cell.length_b   1.000
_cell.length_c   1.000
_cell.angle_alpha   90.00
_cell.angle_beta   90.00
_cell.angle_gamma   90.00
#
_symmetry.space_group_name_H-M   'P 1'
#
loop_
_entity.id
_entity.type
_entity.pdbx_description
1 polymer ?
#
loop_
_entity_poly.entity_id
_entity_poly.type
_entity_poly.pdbx_seq_one_letter_code
_entity_poly.pdbx_strand_id
1 'polypeptide(L)'
;MSVTGTKYSIKKMNLTTKTAWYPWLSNEEVGGYTEVYEGGLTFAIVREAGHEAPGYQPERALSLITHFLKGTPLPAPPKQQP
;
A
#
# COMPACT_ATOMS: atom_id res chain seq x y z
N MET A 1 -5.50 1.99 -15.29
CA MET A 1 -4.43 1.02 -14.98
C MET A 1 -5.01 -0.01 -14.01
N SER A 2 -4.77 -1.31 -14.20
CA SER A 2 -5.44 -2.36 -13.39
C SER A 2 -4.57 -2.82 -12.22
N VAL A 3 -5.09 -2.72 -11.00
CA VAL A 3 -4.48 -3.29 -9.77
C VAL A 3 -4.31 -4.81 -9.89
N THR A 4 -5.20 -5.48 -10.63
CA THR A 4 -5.23 -6.94 -10.78
C THR A 4 -3.99 -7.48 -11.49
N GLY A 5 -3.46 -6.75 -12.48
CA GLY A 5 -2.26 -7.15 -13.21
C GLY A 5 -1.04 -7.22 -12.28
N THR A 6 -0.83 -6.17 -11.48
CA THR A 6 0.27 -6.13 -10.49
C THR A 6 0.09 -7.20 -9.42
N LYS A 7 -1.14 -7.37 -8.87
CA LYS A 7 -1.44 -8.44 -7.90
C LYS A 7 -1.11 -9.84 -8.46
N TYR A 8 -1.43 -10.10 -9.72
CA TYR A 8 -1.13 -11.38 -10.37
C TYR A 8 0.38 -11.62 -10.49
N SER A 9 1.13 -10.61 -10.94
CA SER A 9 2.60 -10.69 -11.03
C SER A 9 3.23 -10.95 -9.67
N ILE A 10 2.78 -10.27 -8.61
CA ILE A 10 3.28 -10.47 -7.25
C ILE A 10 2.95 -11.88 -6.74
N LYS A 11 1.73 -12.36 -6.97
CA LYS A 11 1.34 -13.72 -6.60
C LYS A 11 2.26 -14.77 -7.25
N LYS A 12 2.70 -14.55 -8.50
CA LYS A 12 3.65 -15.44 -9.19
C LYS A 12 5.06 -15.45 -8.60
N MET A 13 5.45 -14.43 -7.84
CA MET A 13 6.73 -14.43 -7.14
C MET A 13 6.77 -15.39 -5.94
N ASN A 14 5.62 -15.93 -5.52
CA ASN A 14 5.50 -16.91 -4.43
C ASN A 14 6.18 -16.46 -3.12
N LEU A 15 6.00 -15.18 -2.77
CA LEU A 15 6.56 -14.58 -1.56
C LEU A 15 5.70 -14.94 -0.34
N THR A 16 6.33 -15.08 0.82
CA THR A 16 5.63 -15.26 2.10
C THR A 16 5.02 -13.94 2.57
N THR A 17 3.72 -13.92 2.83
CA THR A 17 3.04 -12.76 3.40
C THR A 17 3.47 -12.55 4.85
N LYS A 18 4.00 -11.36 5.15
CA LYS A 18 4.35 -10.89 6.50
C LYS A 18 3.17 -10.23 7.21
N THR A 19 2.43 -9.40 6.48
CA THR A 19 1.23 -8.73 6.99
C THR A 19 0.16 -8.81 5.91
N ALA A 20 -0.93 -9.50 6.25
CA ALA A 20 -2.06 -9.70 5.34
C ALA A 20 -2.66 -8.36 4.90
N TRP A 21 -3.26 -8.33 3.72
CA TRP A 21 -3.95 -7.19 3.13
C TRP A 21 -4.78 -6.36 4.14
N TYR A 22 -4.36 -5.11 4.39
CA TYR A 22 -5.01 -4.19 5.32
C TYR A 22 -5.20 -2.79 4.70
N PRO A 23 -6.23 -2.02 5.12
CA PRO A 23 -6.36 -0.63 4.71
C PRO A 23 -5.29 0.21 5.39
N TRP A 24 -4.70 1.18 4.69
CA TRP A 24 -3.80 2.16 5.32
C TRP A 24 -4.43 3.54 5.38
N LEU A 25 -4.06 4.32 6.40
CA LEU A 25 -4.62 5.61 6.68
C LEU A 25 -3.77 6.78 6.16
N SER A 26 -4.44 7.81 5.66
CA SER A 26 -3.90 9.13 5.33
C SER A 26 -4.89 10.16 5.86
N ASN A 27 -4.46 11.04 6.75
CA ASN A 27 -5.34 12.04 7.39
C ASN A 27 -6.65 11.44 7.94
N GLU A 28 -6.52 10.36 8.73
CA GLU A 28 -7.64 9.66 9.38
C GLU A 28 -8.63 8.95 8.42
N GLU A 29 -8.43 9.07 7.11
CA GLU A 29 -9.21 8.39 6.08
C GLU A 29 -8.44 7.22 5.46
N VAL A 30 -9.16 6.29 4.84
CA VAL A 30 -8.54 5.19 4.08
C VAL A 30 -7.85 5.75 2.84
N GLY A 31 -6.52 5.84 2.90
CA GLY A 31 -5.65 6.24 1.78
C GLY A 31 -5.51 5.14 0.73
N GLY A 32 -5.76 3.90 1.11
CA GLY A 32 -5.78 2.75 0.22
C GLY A 32 -5.62 1.43 0.97
N TYR A 33 -5.04 0.43 0.31
CA TYR A 33 -4.78 -0.87 0.91
C TYR A 33 -3.35 -1.31 0.63
N THR A 34 -2.82 -2.15 1.51
CA THR A 34 -1.46 -2.63 1.39
C THR A 34 -1.32 -4.05 1.93
N GLU A 35 -0.37 -4.80 1.39
CA GLU A 35 0.07 -6.10 1.88
C GLU A 35 1.59 -6.12 1.93
N VAL A 36 2.15 -6.68 3.00
CA VAL A 36 3.59 -6.70 3.27
C VAL A 36 4.06 -8.14 3.13
N TYR A 37 5.16 -8.33 2.41
CA TYR A 37 5.80 -9.61 2.22
C TYR A 37 7.16 -9.65 2.93
N GLU A 38 7.60 -10.86 3.28
CA GLU A 38 8.97 -11.12 3.70
C GLU A 38 9.95 -10.71 2.59
N GLY A 39 11.19 -10.37 2.97
CA GLY A 39 12.21 -9.93 2.00
C GLY A 39 12.09 -8.46 1.56
N GLY A 40 11.26 -7.66 2.23
CA GLY A 40 11.23 -6.20 2.08
C GLY A 40 10.28 -5.65 1.00
N LEU A 41 9.47 -6.51 0.36
CA LEU A 41 8.46 -6.05 -0.59
C LEU A 41 7.18 -5.60 0.15
N THR A 42 6.74 -4.38 -0.14
CA THR A 42 5.42 -3.87 0.27
C THR A 42 4.62 -3.52 -0.99
N PHE A 43 3.42 -4.08 -1.12
CA PHE A 43 2.50 -3.74 -2.20
C PHE A 43 1.38 -2.85 -1.66
N ALA A 44 1.32 -1.60 -2.14
CA ALA A 44 0.30 -0.64 -1.76
C ALA A 44 -0.48 -0.13 -2.98
N ILE A 45 -1.78 0.08 -2.79
CA ILE A 45 -2.63 0.82 -3.71
C ILE A 45 -3.05 2.14 -3.07
N VAL A 46 -3.25 3.17 -3.90
CA VAL A 46 -3.81 4.46 -3.49
C VAL A 46 -5.28 4.48 -3.93
N ARG A 47 -6.19 4.65 -2.97
CA ARG A 47 -7.63 4.74 -3.24
C ARG A 47 -7.90 5.94 -4.15
N GLU A 48 -8.75 5.75 -5.16
CA GLU A 48 -9.19 6.79 -6.12
C GLU A 48 -8.04 7.43 -6.94
N ALA A 49 -6.88 6.77 -7.00
CA ALA A 49 -5.81 7.15 -7.91
C ALA A 49 -5.99 6.50 -9.28
N GLY A 50 -5.73 7.28 -10.34
CA GLY A 50 -5.60 6.79 -11.71
C GLY A 50 -4.20 6.20 -12.00
N HIS A 51 -3.76 6.26 -13.26
CA HIS A 51 -2.42 5.81 -13.65
C HIS A 51 -1.32 6.63 -12.94
N GLU A 52 -1.53 7.94 -12.86
CA GLU A 52 -0.59 8.89 -12.25
C GLU A 52 -1.04 9.24 -10.83
N ALA A 53 -0.76 8.36 -9.86
CA ALA A 53 -1.23 8.54 -8.49
C ALA A 53 -0.95 9.93 -7.88
N PRO A 54 0.23 10.56 -8.06
CA PRO A 54 0.47 11.92 -7.57
C PRO A 54 -0.41 13.00 -8.22
N GLY A 55 -0.87 12.79 -9.46
CA GLY A 55 -1.75 13.72 -10.17
C GLY A 55 -3.21 13.64 -9.71
N TYR A 56 -3.68 12.45 -9.34
CA TYR A 56 -5.06 12.24 -8.88
C TYR A 56 -5.23 12.38 -7.36
N GLN A 57 -4.24 11.95 -6.59
CA GLN A 57 -4.30 11.84 -5.13
C GLN A 57 -2.97 12.33 -4.52
N PRO A 58 -2.63 13.62 -4.65
CA PRO A 58 -1.31 14.15 -4.31
C PRO A 58 -0.93 13.93 -2.85
N GLU A 59 -1.87 14.12 -1.92
CA GLU A 59 -1.63 13.95 -0.49
C GLU A 59 -1.35 12.48 -0.12
N ARG A 60 -2.19 11.56 -0.61
CA ARG A 60 -2.03 10.12 -0.38
C ARG A 60 -0.72 9.61 -1.01
N ALA A 61 -0.36 10.12 -2.20
CA ALA A 61 0.90 9.80 -2.86
C ALA A 61 2.13 10.31 -2.09
N LEU A 62 2.05 11.53 -1.55
CA LEU A 62 3.11 12.09 -0.70
C LEU A 62 3.29 11.28 0.59
N SER A 63 2.20 10.89 1.23
CA SER A 63 2.25 10.02 2.41
C SER A 63 2.94 8.69 2.07
N LEU A 64 2.54 8.05 0.97
CA LEU A 64 3.13 6.79 0.50
C LEU A 64 4.65 6.89 0.28
N ILE A 65 5.11 7.87 -0.50
CA ILE A 65 6.55 8.03 -0.79
C ILE A 65 7.35 8.42 0.46
N THR A 66 6.77 9.20 1.38
CA THR A 66 7.42 9.57 2.63
C THR A 66 7.67 8.35 3.51
N HIS A 67 6.70 7.44 3.63
CA HIS A 67 6.87 6.20 4.39
C HIS A 67 7.88 5.26 3.73
N PHE A 68 7.86 5.17 2.39
CA PHE A 68 8.84 4.40 1.63
C PHE A 68 10.28 4.89 1.89
N LEU A 69 10.52 6.20 1.77
CA LEU A 69 11.86 6.78 1.96
C LEU A 69 12.36 6.66 3.42
N LYS A 70 11.44 6.69 4.39
CA LYS A 70 11.78 6.51 5.81
C LYS A 70 11.93 5.03 6.22
N GLY A 71 11.58 4.09 5.34
CA GLY A 71 11.57 2.66 5.66
C GLY A 71 10.54 2.29 6.74
N THR A 72 9.47 3.09 6.89
CA THR A 72 8.42 2.88 7.90
C THR A 72 7.19 2.23 7.26
N PRO A 73 6.44 1.36 8.00
CA PRO A 73 5.20 0.79 7.49
C PRO A 73 4.14 1.88 7.27
N LEU A 74 3.20 1.62 6.35
CA LEU A 74 2.04 2.49 6.17
C LEU A 74 1.14 2.44 7.42
N PRO A 75 0.47 3.55 7.80
CA PRO A 75 -0.32 3.60 9.03
C PRO A 75 -1.53 2.66 8.96
N ALA A 76 -1.63 1.71 9.89
CA ALA A 76 -2.80 0.84 10.02
C ALA A 76 -3.88 1.49 10.90
N PRO A 77 -5.18 1.23 10.66
CA PRO A 77 -6.24 1.69 11.53
C PRO A 77 -6.12 1.11 12.95
N PRO A 78 -6.52 1.87 13.98
CA PRO A 78 -6.60 1.34 15.33
C PRO A 78 -7.66 0.22 15.36
N LYS A 79 -7.20 -1.01 15.65
CA LYS A 79 -7.90 -2.34 15.64
C LYS A 79 -7.50 -3.34 14.54
N GLN A 80 -6.30 -3.22 13.97
CA GLN A 80 -5.68 -4.35 13.25
C GLN A 80 -4.27 -4.62 13.81
N GLN A 81 -4.21 -4.95 15.10
CA GLN A 81 -3.08 -5.67 15.70
C GLN A 81 -3.55 -7.11 15.93
N PRO A 82 -2.78 -8.14 15.52
CA PRO A 82 -3.02 -9.50 15.99
C PRO A 82 -2.84 -9.60 17.51
#